data_AF-A0A2A2HBP9-F1
#
_entry.id   AF-A0A2A2HBP9-F1
#
_cell.length_a   1.000
_cell.length_b   1.000
_cell.length_c   1.000
_cell.angle_alpha   90.00
_cell.angle_beta   90.00
_cell.angle_gamma   90.00
#
_symmetry.space_group_name_H-M   'P 1'
#
loop_
_entity.id
_entity.type
_entity.pdbx_description
1 polymer ?
#
loop_
_entity_poly.entity_id
_entity_poly.type
_entity_poly.pdbx_seq_one_letter_code
_entity_poly.pdbx_strand_id
1 'polypeptide(L)'
;MNIITTVVGSYPIDDEYKPNTINEKILDKLDMYDEFKKPIHQTVDDYVKYNIDIICDGQPRNDMVKIFTSKINGFKTVDNTVHIIGKITPSANPIGVSDLKYAAKIAHQKNPKYQLYATIDEIFKHEKCGIKGMITGPTSIIHSCNITNFYEDRKTAIYDMAYALQNEAKELEKAGACAIQIDEPFISTGVEDIEVSKRGVEIISKAVNIPVILHVCGDLEDVLEDLLEFDVEILDFEFRGMPENIKTLKKVWNKNTDKIISIGCIDTKLHEVDNIKDVVKTVKQVVDITDEKNVIIDPDCGMRMLDKKIAQEKLSLLDEIKKEGV
;
A
#
# COMPACT_ATOMS: atom_id res chain seq x y z
N MET A 1 -5.20 10.05 -22.23
CA MET A 1 -4.87 10.28 -20.81
C MET A 1 -3.51 9.67 -20.55
N ASN A 2 -2.77 10.19 -19.58
CA ASN A 2 -1.51 9.58 -19.19
C ASN A 2 -1.78 8.60 -18.05
N ILE A 3 -1.65 7.30 -18.32
CA ILE A 3 -2.05 6.24 -17.38
C ILE A 3 -0.81 5.72 -16.67
N ILE A 4 -0.79 5.85 -15.34
CA ILE A 4 0.19 5.24 -14.45
C ILE A 4 -0.42 4.01 -13.81
N THR A 5 0.30 2.90 -13.86
CA THR A 5 -0.12 1.67 -13.17
C THR A 5 0.62 1.50 -11.86
N THR A 6 -0.11 1.12 -10.82
CA THR A 6 0.46 0.72 -9.53
C THR A 6 -0.22 -0.56 -9.04
N VAL A 7 0.23 -1.03 -7.89
CA VAL A 7 -0.40 -2.09 -7.09
C VAL A 7 -0.66 -1.54 -5.71
N VAL A 8 -1.67 -2.02 -4.97
CA VAL A 8 -1.92 -1.54 -3.60
C VAL A 8 -0.78 -1.93 -2.67
N GLY A 9 -0.46 -3.22 -2.56
CA GLY A 9 0.61 -3.69 -1.68
C GLY A 9 0.82 -5.19 -1.75
N SER A 10 0.18 -5.92 -0.85
CA SER A 10 0.41 -7.35 -0.68
C SER A 10 0.16 -8.18 -1.95
N TYR A 11 1.01 -9.19 -2.18
CA TYR A 11 0.96 -10.06 -3.37
C TYR A 11 0.98 -11.55 -2.98
N PRO A 12 0.44 -12.47 -3.81
CA PRO A 12 0.51 -13.89 -3.53
C PRO A 12 1.96 -14.38 -3.45
N ILE A 13 2.20 -15.24 -2.45
CA ILE A 13 3.46 -15.90 -2.21
C ILE A 13 3.28 -17.36 -2.61
N ASP A 14 4.20 -17.90 -3.42
CA ASP A 14 4.21 -19.33 -3.71
C ASP A 14 4.55 -20.11 -2.42
N ASP A 15 4.03 -21.32 -2.25
CA ASP A 15 4.25 -22.16 -1.06
C ASP A 15 5.71 -22.20 -0.58
N GLU A 16 5.88 -22.29 0.76
CA GLU A 16 7.13 -22.20 1.52
C GLU A 16 8.38 -22.66 0.75
N TYR A 17 9.18 -21.68 0.31
CA TYR A 17 10.47 -21.96 -0.30
C TYR A 17 11.49 -22.39 0.76
N LYS A 18 11.79 -23.68 0.79
CA LYS A 18 12.83 -24.24 1.65
C LYS A 18 14.23 -24.03 1.03
N PRO A 19 15.25 -23.68 1.85
CA PRO A 19 16.65 -23.58 1.41
C PRO A 19 17.08 -24.80 0.59
N ASN A 20 17.45 -24.61 -0.67
CA ASN A 20 17.73 -25.73 -1.57
C ASN A 20 19.19 -25.76 -2.05
N THR A 21 19.87 -24.62 -2.13
CA THR A 21 21.29 -24.53 -2.51
C THR A 21 22.22 -24.76 -1.32
N ILE A 22 23.48 -25.14 -1.59
CA ILE A 22 24.50 -25.31 -0.54
C ILE A 22 24.71 -23.99 0.23
N ASN A 23 24.73 -22.85 -0.47
CA ASN A 23 24.90 -21.54 0.15
C ASN A 23 23.71 -21.16 1.03
N GLU A 24 22.47 -21.37 0.56
CA GLU A 24 21.28 -21.11 1.39
C GLU A 24 21.24 -22.01 2.61
N LYS A 25 21.57 -23.30 2.46
CA LYS A 25 21.66 -24.24 3.60
C LYS A 25 22.74 -23.86 4.61
N ILE A 26 23.84 -23.24 4.15
CA ILE A 26 24.88 -22.70 5.05
C ILE A 26 24.37 -21.45 5.75
N LEU A 27 23.74 -20.51 5.02
CA LEU A 27 23.15 -19.30 5.60
C LEU A 27 22.05 -19.65 6.61
N ASP A 28 21.21 -20.63 6.31
CA ASP A 28 20.14 -21.12 7.18
C ASP A 28 20.71 -21.71 8.48
N LYS A 29 21.77 -22.52 8.38
CA LYS A 29 22.51 -23.02 9.56
C LYS A 29 23.17 -21.91 10.39
N LEU A 30 23.47 -20.76 9.78
CA LEU A 30 24.06 -19.60 10.43
C LEU A 30 23.01 -18.57 10.90
N ASP A 31 21.72 -18.85 10.74
CA ASP A 31 20.61 -17.91 11.02
C ASP A 31 20.71 -16.60 10.22
N MET A 32 21.25 -16.70 9.00
CA MET A 32 21.49 -15.59 8.05
C MET A 32 20.65 -15.73 6.77
N TYR A 33 19.83 -16.77 6.67
CA TYR A 33 18.93 -16.98 5.54
C TYR A 33 17.66 -16.15 5.72
N ASP A 34 17.31 -15.38 4.69
CA ASP A 34 16.09 -14.58 4.65
C ASP A 34 15.11 -15.23 3.67
N GLU A 35 14.19 -16.03 4.20
CA GLU A 35 13.22 -16.81 3.42
C GLU A 35 12.32 -15.94 2.53
N PHE A 36 12.15 -14.67 2.89
CA PHE A 36 11.29 -13.72 2.18
C PHE A 36 11.97 -13.09 0.95
N LYS A 37 13.30 -13.20 0.81
CA LYS A 37 13.99 -12.64 -0.38
C LYS A 37 13.54 -13.26 -1.68
N LYS A 38 13.21 -14.55 -1.70
CA LYS A 38 12.73 -15.20 -2.92
C LYS A 38 11.30 -14.74 -3.27
N PRO A 39 10.32 -14.77 -2.34
CA PRO A 39 9.01 -14.14 -2.56
C PRO A 39 9.09 -12.70 -3.07
N ILE A 40 9.88 -11.82 -2.44
CA ILE A 40 10.05 -10.44 -2.90
C ILE A 40 10.57 -10.40 -4.34
N HIS A 41 11.58 -11.21 -4.65
CA HIS A 41 12.14 -11.28 -6.00
C HIS A 41 11.08 -11.69 -7.04
N GLN A 42 10.33 -12.76 -6.76
CA GLN A 42 9.30 -13.25 -7.68
C GLN A 42 8.18 -12.22 -7.88
N THR A 43 7.76 -11.54 -6.82
CA THR A 43 6.77 -10.46 -6.90
C THR A 43 7.27 -9.30 -7.76
N VAL A 44 8.51 -8.85 -7.54
CA VAL A 44 9.12 -7.77 -8.34
C VAL A 44 9.29 -8.18 -9.80
N ASP A 45 9.63 -9.45 -10.06
CA ASP A 45 9.70 -9.99 -11.41
C ASP A 45 8.37 -9.87 -12.14
N ASP A 46 7.28 -10.22 -11.48
CA ASP A 46 5.94 -10.08 -12.04
C ASP A 46 5.61 -8.60 -12.31
N TYR A 47 5.85 -7.71 -11.36
CA TYR A 47 5.58 -6.29 -11.55
C TYR A 47 6.37 -5.67 -12.71
N VAL A 48 7.65 -6.01 -12.85
CA VAL A 48 8.49 -5.52 -13.96
C VAL A 48 8.05 -6.14 -15.29
N LYS A 49 7.72 -7.44 -15.31
CA LYS A 49 7.24 -8.15 -16.49
C LYS A 49 5.98 -7.51 -17.07
N TYR A 50 5.07 -7.04 -16.20
CA TYR A 50 3.81 -6.39 -16.58
C TYR A 50 3.90 -4.85 -16.52
N ASN A 51 5.11 -4.27 -16.63
CA ASN A 51 5.37 -2.83 -16.75
C ASN A 51 4.61 -1.94 -15.74
N ILE A 52 4.50 -2.38 -14.49
CA ILE A 52 3.88 -1.59 -13.43
C ILE A 52 4.78 -0.39 -13.09
N ASP A 53 4.27 0.84 -13.14
CA ASP A 53 5.08 2.06 -12.98
C ASP A 53 5.53 2.30 -11.54
N ILE A 54 4.65 2.06 -10.56
CA ILE A 54 4.95 2.21 -9.13
C ILE A 54 4.77 0.84 -8.48
N ILE A 55 5.86 0.29 -7.93
CA ILE A 55 5.88 -1.05 -7.34
C ILE A 55 6.17 -1.00 -5.85
N CYS A 56 5.96 -2.12 -5.16
CA CYS A 56 6.40 -2.35 -3.79
C CYS A 56 7.10 -3.70 -3.67
N ASP A 57 7.39 -4.14 -2.45
CA ASP A 57 8.03 -5.42 -2.14
C ASP A 57 7.05 -6.61 -2.11
N GLY A 58 5.74 -6.38 -2.22
CA GLY A 58 4.70 -7.41 -2.08
C GLY A 58 4.38 -7.81 -0.63
N GLN A 59 5.03 -7.17 0.34
CA GLN A 59 4.87 -7.34 1.79
C GLN A 59 4.91 -8.80 2.30
N PRO A 60 5.79 -9.72 1.84
CA PRO A 60 5.61 -11.15 2.14
C PRO A 60 5.91 -11.56 3.59
N ARG A 61 6.52 -10.69 4.39
CA ARG A 61 7.05 -11.02 5.72
C ARG A 61 6.01 -11.40 6.77
N ASN A 62 4.85 -10.74 6.77
CA ASN A 62 3.80 -10.99 7.75
C ASN A 62 2.46 -10.42 7.29
N ASP A 63 1.41 -10.59 8.10
CA ASP A 63 0.20 -9.78 7.97
C ASP A 63 0.47 -8.30 8.27
N MET A 64 -0.40 -7.44 7.75
CA MET A 64 -0.24 -5.98 7.76
C MET A 64 -0.13 -5.39 9.17
N VAL A 65 -0.59 -6.10 10.21
CA VAL A 65 -0.50 -5.65 11.61
C VAL A 65 0.75 -6.20 12.28
N LYS A 66 1.04 -7.49 12.11
CA LYS A 66 2.17 -8.17 12.77
C LYS A 66 3.52 -7.76 12.24
N ILE A 67 3.62 -7.33 10.98
CA ILE A 67 4.88 -6.79 10.45
C ILE A 67 5.37 -5.60 11.28
N PHE A 68 4.47 -4.73 11.74
CA PHE A 68 4.80 -3.59 12.60
C PHE A 68 4.85 -3.96 14.08
N THR A 69 3.82 -4.62 14.60
CA THR A 69 3.71 -4.90 16.05
C THR A 69 4.75 -5.89 16.58
N SER A 70 5.37 -6.71 15.72
CA SER A 70 6.51 -7.55 16.09
C SER A 70 7.84 -6.79 16.23
N LYS A 71 7.91 -5.55 15.73
CA LYS A 71 9.13 -4.72 15.70
C LYS A 71 9.01 -3.45 16.55
N ILE A 72 7.79 -2.96 16.78
CA ILE A 72 7.48 -1.78 17.58
C ILE A 72 7.31 -2.20 19.04
N ASN A 73 7.88 -1.42 19.97
CA ASN A 73 7.75 -1.71 21.39
C ASN A 73 6.31 -1.47 21.89
N GLY A 74 5.95 -2.12 22.99
CA GLY A 74 4.63 -1.95 23.62
C GLY A 74 3.60 -3.00 23.22
N PHE A 75 3.95 -3.92 22.31
CA PHE A 75 3.09 -5.01 21.87
C PHE A 75 3.57 -6.38 22.35
N LYS A 76 2.63 -7.30 22.52
CA LYS A 76 2.88 -8.73 22.73
C LYS A 76 1.82 -9.56 22.02
N THR A 77 2.25 -10.57 21.28
CA THR A 77 1.33 -11.54 20.66
C THR A 77 1.11 -12.73 21.60
N VAL A 78 -0.15 -13.08 21.83
CA VAL A 78 -0.59 -14.27 22.58
C VAL A 78 -1.67 -14.95 21.76
N ASP A 79 -1.49 -16.25 21.46
CA ASP A 79 -2.45 -17.05 20.69
C ASP A 79 -2.92 -16.36 19.39
N ASN A 80 -1.94 -15.89 18.59
CA ASN A 80 -2.14 -15.10 17.35
C ASN A 80 -2.86 -13.76 17.50
N THR A 81 -3.23 -13.35 18.71
CA THR A 81 -3.84 -12.06 19.01
C THR A 81 -2.79 -11.08 19.49
N VAL A 82 -2.81 -9.85 18.97
CA VAL A 82 -1.87 -8.80 19.39
C VAL A 82 -2.47 -7.99 20.53
N HIS A 83 -1.72 -7.85 21.62
CA HIS A 83 -2.09 -7.08 22.80
C HIS A 83 -1.16 -5.89 22.96
N ILE A 84 -1.73 -4.72 23.26
CA ILE A 84 -0.97 -3.54 23.68
C ILE A 84 -0.74 -3.67 25.18
N ILE A 85 0.52 -3.91 25.58
CA ILE A 85 0.92 -4.22 26.96
C ILE A 85 1.81 -3.13 27.59
N GLY A 86 2.16 -2.09 26.84
CA GLY A 86 3.06 -1.03 27.27
C GLY A 86 3.02 0.19 26.35
N LYS A 87 3.89 1.16 26.65
CA LYS A 87 4.03 2.37 25.83
C LYS A 87 4.48 2.00 24.43
N ILE A 88 3.75 2.48 23.43
CA ILE A 88 4.13 2.37 22.03
C ILE A 88 5.25 3.37 21.76
N THR A 89 6.40 2.87 21.30
CA THR A 89 7.55 3.69 20.91
C THR A 89 8.12 3.20 19.59
N PRO A 90 8.79 4.06 18.81
CA PRO A 90 9.38 3.67 17.52
C PRO A 90 10.21 2.39 17.61
N SER A 91 10.25 1.63 16.51
CA SER A 91 11.16 0.49 16.40
C SER A 91 12.62 0.95 16.43
N ALA A 92 13.51 0.10 16.96
CA ALA A 92 14.94 0.40 17.01
C ALA A 92 15.60 0.40 15.62
N ASN A 93 15.05 -0.36 14.67
CA ASN A 93 15.53 -0.43 13.29
C ASN A 93 14.35 -0.21 12.33
N PRO A 94 14.59 0.34 11.13
CA PRO A 94 13.55 0.46 10.12
C PRO A 94 12.98 -0.91 9.73
N ILE A 95 11.69 -0.97 9.45
CA ILE A 95 10.93 -2.20 9.26
C ILE A 95 10.93 -2.63 7.78
N GLY A 96 10.64 -1.70 6.86
CA GLY A 96 10.49 -1.97 5.43
C GLY A 96 11.69 -1.56 4.57
N VAL A 97 12.66 -0.80 5.10
CA VAL A 97 13.77 -0.24 4.32
C VAL A 97 14.63 -1.30 3.61
N SER A 98 14.88 -2.45 4.25
CA SER A 98 15.66 -3.53 3.63
C SER A 98 14.97 -4.08 2.39
N ASP A 99 13.65 -4.23 2.45
CA ASP A 99 12.84 -4.85 1.41
C ASP A 99 12.61 -3.87 0.27
N LEU A 100 12.37 -2.60 0.58
CA LEU A 100 12.32 -1.51 -0.41
C LEU A 100 13.60 -1.47 -1.25
N LYS A 101 14.77 -1.47 -0.59
CA LYS A 101 16.08 -1.45 -1.29
C LYS A 101 16.32 -2.72 -2.09
N TYR A 102 15.90 -3.88 -1.58
CA TYR A 102 16.03 -5.14 -2.28
C TYR A 102 15.12 -5.19 -3.52
N ALA A 103 13.86 -4.80 -3.39
CA ALA A 103 12.91 -4.71 -4.48
C ALA A 103 13.40 -3.76 -5.57
N ALA A 104 13.86 -2.55 -5.19
CA ALA A 104 14.43 -1.60 -6.13
C ALA A 104 15.66 -2.16 -6.86
N LYS A 105 16.55 -2.88 -6.15
CA LYS A 105 17.72 -3.52 -6.76
C LYS A 105 17.31 -4.56 -7.82
N ILE A 106 16.37 -5.45 -7.50
CA ILE A 106 15.92 -6.48 -8.45
C ILE A 106 15.22 -5.84 -9.65
N ALA A 107 14.35 -4.85 -9.41
CA ALA A 107 13.65 -4.15 -10.47
C ALA A 107 14.61 -3.44 -11.43
N HIS A 108 15.57 -2.68 -10.88
CA HIS A 108 16.57 -1.96 -11.65
C HIS A 108 17.46 -2.87 -12.50
N GLN A 109 17.83 -4.04 -11.98
CA GLN A 109 18.62 -5.03 -12.73
C GLN A 109 17.90 -5.54 -13.98
N LYS A 110 16.57 -5.58 -13.95
CA LYS A 110 15.74 -6.06 -15.06
C LYS A 110 15.33 -4.94 -16.00
N ASN A 111 15.04 -3.77 -15.45
CA ASN A 111 14.70 -2.58 -16.20
C ASN A 111 15.26 -1.32 -15.50
N PRO A 112 16.25 -0.62 -16.09
CA PRO A 112 16.87 0.56 -15.49
C PRO A 112 15.95 1.76 -15.23
N LYS A 113 14.71 1.73 -15.75
CA LYS A 113 13.68 2.75 -15.42
C LYS A 113 13.29 2.73 -13.96
N TYR A 114 13.32 1.58 -13.29
CA TYR A 114 13.01 1.48 -11.86
C TYR A 114 14.16 2.07 -11.05
N GLN A 115 13.89 3.14 -10.33
CA GLN A 115 14.89 3.87 -9.57
C GLN A 115 14.33 4.29 -8.21
N LEU A 116 15.19 4.18 -7.19
CA LEU A 116 14.98 4.90 -5.94
C LEU A 116 15.05 6.41 -6.23
N TYR A 117 14.31 7.20 -5.44
CA TYR A 117 14.20 8.66 -5.59
C TYR A 117 13.58 9.11 -6.92
N ALA A 118 12.84 8.24 -7.61
CA ALA A 118 12.01 8.67 -8.74
C ALA A 118 10.92 9.62 -8.21
N THR A 119 10.80 10.81 -8.80
CA THR A 119 9.74 11.74 -8.42
C THR A 119 8.43 11.39 -9.11
N ILE A 120 7.31 11.82 -8.54
CA ILE A 120 6.00 11.58 -9.15
C ILE A 120 5.88 12.22 -10.54
N ASP A 121 6.52 13.38 -10.76
CA ASP A 121 6.57 14.03 -12.06
C ASP A 121 7.34 13.22 -13.12
N GLU A 122 8.47 12.61 -12.75
CA GLU A 122 9.25 11.75 -13.65
C GLU A 122 8.46 10.48 -14.00
N ILE A 123 7.68 9.96 -13.04
CA ILE A 123 6.79 8.82 -13.25
C ILE A 123 5.64 9.20 -14.17
N PHE A 124 4.96 10.34 -13.94
CA PHE A 124 3.93 10.85 -14.84
C PHE A 124 4.46 11.18 -16.23
N LYS A 125 5.75 11.47 -16.41
CA LYS A 125 6.35 11.61 -17.75
C LYS A 125 6.78 10.29 -18.38
N HIS A 126 6.56 9.16 -17.70
CA HIS A 126 7.05 7.82 -18.07
C HIS A 126 8.59 7.75 -18.27
N GLU A 127 9.32 8.67 -17.65
CA GLU A 127 10.78 8.73 -17.68
C GLU A 127 11.37 7.69 -16.71
N LYS A 128 10.72 7.50 -15.56
CA LYS A 128 11.12 6.55 -14.52
C LYS A 128 9.94 5.74 -14.00
N CYS A 129 10.26 4.64 -13.34
CA CYS A 129 9.36 3.86 -12.50
C CYS A 129 9.83 3.97 -11.05
N GLY A 130 8.89 3.98 -10.11
CA GLY A 130 9.14 4.19 -8.68
C GLY A 130 8.96 2.93 -7.82
N ILE A 131 9.52 2.97 -6.62
CA ILE A 131 9.26 1.98 -5.57
C ILE A 131 8.68 2.74 -4.38
N LYS A 132 7.45 2.40 -3.96
CA LYS A 132 6.79 3.02 -2.81
C LYS A 132 7.09 2.27 -1.51
N GLY A 133 7.14 3.02 -0.41
CA GLY A 133 7.22 2.47 0.95
C GLY A 133 5.84 2.13 1.47
N MET A 134 5.72 1.02 2.20
CA MET A 134 4.43 0.53 2.70
C MET A 134 4.34 0.67 4.22
N ILE A 135 3.28 1.31 4.69
CA ILE A 135 2.94 1.46 6.11
C ILE A 135 1.49 1.05 6.31
N THR A 136 1.22 0.20 7.30
CA THR A 136 -0.16 0.05 7.78
C THR A 136 -0.43 1.15 8.79
N GLY A 137 -1.55 1.84 8.61
CA GLY A 137 -1.83 3.06 9.34
C GLY A 137 -2.12 2.85 10.83
N PRO A 138 -1.93 3.91 11.65
CA PRO A 138 -2.06 3.84 13.09
C PRO A 138 -3.47 3.45 13.56
N THR A 139 -4.54 3.90 12.90
CA THR A 139 -5.92 3.56 13.30
C THR A 139 -6.14 2.06 13.12
N SER A 140 -5.80 1.52 11.95
CA SER A 140 -6.01 0.12 11.61
C SER A 140 -5.17 -0.83 12.46
N ILE A 141 -3.91 -0.48 12.76
CA ILE A 141 -3.07 -1.28 13.67
C ILE A 141 -3.68 -1.33 15.06
N ILE A 142 -4.08 -0.18 15.62
CA ILE A 142 -4.62 -0.13 16.98
C ILE A 142 -5.94 -0.88 17.07
N HIS A 143 -6.87 -0.68 16.12
CA HIS A 143 -8.17 -1.37 16.12
C HIS A 143 -8.05 -2.88 15.87
N SER A 144 -6.95 -3.34 15.27
CA SER A 144 -6.63 -4.76 15.14
C SER A 144 -6.02 -5.38 16.41
N CYS A 145 -5.75 -4.56 17.45
CA CYS A 145 -5.14 -5.00 18.70
C CYS A 145 -6.13 -4.94 19.87
N ASN A 146 -5.94 -5.86 20.82
CA ASN A 146 -6.57 -5.79 22.13
C ASN A 146 -5.84 -4.79 23.02
N ILE A 147 -6.58 -3.79 23.51
CA ILE A 147 -6.06 -2.86 24.52
C ILE A 147 -6.13 -3.53 25.89
N THR A 148 -4.98 -3.58 26.57
CA THR A 148 -4.94 -3.85 28.01
C THR A 148 -4.96 -2.53 28.79
N ASN A 149 -4.93 -2.56 30.12
CA ASN A 149 -5.06 -1.38 31.00
C ASN A 149 -3.96 -0.30 30.87
N PHE A 150 -3.06 -0.37 29.87
CA PHE A 150 -1.99 0.62 29.70
C PHE A 150 -2.50 1.95 29.11
N TYR A 151 -3.42 1.89 28.14
CA TYR A 151 -4.03 3.08 27.54
C TYR A 151 -5.47 3.21 28.02
N GLU A 152 -5.87 4.44 28.38
CA GLU A 152 -7.25 4.74 28.78
C GLU A 152 -8.20 4.77 27.58
N ASP A 153 -7.72 5.20 26.42
CA ASP A 153 -8.50 5.26 25.17
C ASP A 153 -7.67 4.84 23.94
N ARG A 154 -8.36 4.47 22.85
CA ARG A 154 -7.74 4.11 21.56
C ARG A 154 -7.03 5.29 20.92
N LYS A 155 -7.62 6.48 20.99
CA LYS A 155 -7.07 7.73 20.43
C LYS A 155 -5.61 7.99 20.85
N THR A 156 -5.30 7.84 22.13
CA THR A 156 -3.94 8.07 22.65
C THR A 156 -2.97 7.02 22.09
N ALA A 157 -3.40 5.76 21.99
CA ALA A 157 -2.62 4.70 21.37
C ALA A 157 -2.41 4.93 19.86
N ILE A 158 -3.43 5.43 19.15
CA ILE A 158 -3.36 5.80 17.72
C ILE A 158 -2.32 6.89 17.52
N TYR A 159 -2.30 7.94 18.36
CA TYR A 159 -1.32 9.01 18.24
C TYR A 159 0.11 8.54 18.54
N ASP A 160 0.32 7.74 19.58
CA ASP A 160 1.64 7.15 19.84
C ASP A 160 2.10 6.23 18.71
N MET A 161 1.18 5.44 18.16
CA MET A 161 1.44 4.60 16.99
C MET A 161 1.81 5.45 15.77
N ALA A 162 1.12 6.56 15.53
CA ALA A 162 1.43 7.49 14.45
C ALA A 162 2.84 8.07 14.60
N TYR A 163 3.25 8.48 15.80
CA TYR A 163 4.63 8.94 16.05
C TYR A 163 5.67 7.82 15.89
N ALA A 164 5.32 6.58 16.23
CA ALA A 164 6.19 5.44 15.97
C ALA A 164 6.39 5.22 14.47
N LEU A 165 5.31 5.20 13.69
CA LEU A 165 5.30 5.01 12.23
C LEU A 165 5.88 6.20 11.48
N GLN A 166 5.81 7.41 12.04
CA GLN A 166 6.47 8.60 11.49
C GLN A 166 7.97 8.37 11.29
N ASN A 167 8.62 7.66 12.20
CA ASN A 167 10.04 7.34 12.07
C ASN A 167 10.27 6.36 10.91
N GLU A 168 9.40 5.37 10.73
CA GLU A 168 9.48 4.46 9.60
C GLU A 168 9.33 5.19 8.26
N ALA A 169 8.34 6.09 8.15
CA ALA A 169 8.11 6.89 6.95
C ALA A 169 9.35 7.71 6.55
N LYS A 170 9.99 8.37 7.52
CA LYS A 170 11.24 9.12 7.30
C LYS A 170 12.38 8.21 6.83
N GLU A 171 12.50 7.01 7.37
CA GLU A 171 13.56 6.08 6.97
C GLU A 171 13.31 5.47 5.59
N LEU A 172 12.04 5.23 5.21
CA LEU A 172 11.65 4.84 3.85
C LEU A 172 11.92 5.96 2.84
N GLU A 173 11.59 7.21 3.17
CA GLU A 173 11.92 8.39 2.35
C GLU A 173 13.43 8.50 2.16
N LYS A 174 14.22 8.45 3.24
CA LYS A 174 15.70 8.46 3.18
C LYS A 174 16.28 7.29 2.40
N ALA A 175 15.56 6.17 2.33
CA ALA A 175 15.96 5.02 1.52
C ALA A 175 15.65 5.20 0.03
N GLY A 176 14.88 6.22 -0.33
CA GLY A 176 14.53 6.60 -1.69
C GLY A 176 13.19 6.04 -2.17
N ALA A 177 12.24 5.83 -1.27
CA ALA A 177 10.86 5.60 -1.69
C ALA A 177 10.34 6.78 -2.54
N CYS A 178 9.59 6.49 -3.61
CA CYS A 178 8.99 7.54 -4.45
C CYS A 178 7.72 8.15 -3.82
N ALA A 179 7.07 7.38 -2.95
CA ALA A 179 5.90 7.75 -2.18
C ALA A 179 5.83 6.87 -0.93
N ILE A 180 5.11 7.31 0.11
CA ILE A 180 4.74 6.47 1.25
C ILE A 180 3.26 6.14 1.13
N GLN A 181 2.91 4.86 1.10
CA GLN A 181 1.52 4.44 1.22
C GLN A 181 1.18 4.08 2.66
N ILE A 182 0.07 4.62 3.14
CA ILE A 182 -0.54 4.34 4.44
C ILE A 182 -1.86 3.60 4.18
N ASP A 183 -1.94 2.33 4.59
CA ASP A 183 -3.15 1.52 4.45
C ASP A 183 -4.03 1.65 5.70
N GLU A 184 -5.23 2.20 5.55
CA GLU A 184 -6.18 2.43 6.65
C GLU A 184 -7.58 1.81 6.40
N PRO A 185 -7.70 0.48 6.23
CA PRO A 185 -8.98 -0.18 5.95
C PRO A 185 -10.02 -0.02 7.07
N PHE A 186 -9.64 0.28 8.31
CA PHE A 186 -10.62 0.50 9.39
C PHE A 186 -11.33 1.85 9.32
N ILE A 187 -10.81 2.84 8.58
CA ILE A 187 -11.46 4.16 8.49
C ILE A 187 -12.86 4.05 7.87
N SER A 188 -13.04 3.28 6.80
CA SER A 188 -14.33 3.07 6.14
C SER A 188 -15.38 2.40 7.03
N THR A 189 -14.96 1.73 8.10
CA THR A 189 -15.89 1.04 9.02
C THR A 189 -16.53 1.98 10.05
N GLY A 190 -16.04 3.21 10.19
CA GLY A 190 -16.54 4.18 11.18
C GLY A 190 -16.29 3.80 12.64
N VAL A 191 -15.38 2.86 12.92
CA VAL A 191 -15.09 2.40 14.30
C VAL A 191 -14.36 3.44 15.16
N GLU A 192 -13.77 4.45 14.52
CA GLU A 192 -13.03 5.52 15.17
C GLU A 192 -13.53 6.86 14.65
N ASP A 193 -13.41 7.89 15.48
CA ASP A 193 -13.62 9.27 15.06
C ASP A 193 -12.69 9.60 13.88
N ILE A 194 -13.27 10.11 12.79
CA ILE A 194 -12.53 10.44 11.58
C ILE A 194 -11.45 11.48 11.83
N GLU A 195 -11.67 12.42 12.77
CA GLU A 195 -10.68 13.43 13.15
C GLU A 195 -9.47 12.82 13.87
N VAL A 196 -9.69 11.76 14.64
CA VAL A 196 -8.61 11.00 15.29
C VAL A 196 -7.78 10.27 14.23
N SER A 197 -8.45 9.64 13.27
CA SER A 197 -7.78 8.93 12.17
C SER A 197 -7.01 9.88 11.26
N LYS A 198 -7.63 11.01 10.89
CA LYS A 198 -7.01 12.12 10.16
C LYS A 198 -5.76 12.60 10.84
N ARG A 199 -5.85 12.95 12.13
CA ARG A 199 -4.70 13.38 12.92
C ARG A 199 -3.58 12.33 12.93
N GLY A 200 -3.91 11.04 13.04
CA GLY A 200 -2.95 9.94 12.98
C GLY A 200 -2.21 9.87 11.65
N VAL A 201 -2.92 9.95 10.53
CA VAL A 201 -2.35 9.98 9.17
C VAL A 201 -1.48 11.23 8.98
N GLU A 202 -1.96 12.41 9.39
CA GLU A 202 -1.26 13.68 9.20
C GLU A 202 0.04 13.78 10.01
N ILE A 203 0.14 13.10 11.16
CA ILE A 203 1.41 13.01 11.90
C ILE A 203 2.49 12.34 11.03
N ILE A 204 2.11 11.35 10.23
CA ILE A 204 3.03 10.62 9.35
C ILE A 204 3.29 11.43 8.08
N SER A 205 2.24 11.93 7.42
CA SER A 205 2.38 12.59 6.12
C SER A 205 3.17 13.90 6.19
N LYS A 206 2.92 14.75 7.20
CA LYS A 206 3.65 16.01 7.43
C LYS A 206 5.13 15.83 7.76
N ALA A 207 5.59 14.58 7.92
CA ALA A 207 6.92 14.26 8.36
C ALA A 207 7.88 13.85 7.23
N VAL A 208 7.35 13.72 6.02
CA VAL A 208 8.07 13.42 4.77
C VAL A 208 7.80 14.53 3.75
N ASN A 209 8.63 14.62 2.70
CA ASN A 209 8.53 15.60 1.61
C ASN A 209 8.26 14.94 0.25
N ILE A 210 7.97 13.64 0.26
CA ILE A 210 7.52 12.87 -0.88
C ILE A 210 6.00 12.64 -0.78
N PRO A 211 5.30 12.39 -1.90
CA PRO A 211 3.87 12.15 -1.87
C PRO A 211 3.46 11.01 -0.93
N VAL A 212 2.32 11.18 -0.29
CA VAL A 212 1.67 10.16 0.53
C VAL A 212 0.42 9.67 -0.18
N ILE A 213 0.31 8.34 -0.25
CA ILE A 213 -0.86 7.63 -0.74
C ILE A 213 -1.63 7.14 0.49
N LEU A 214 -2.90 7.49 0.62
CA LEU A 214 -3.78 6.92 1.63
C LEU A 214 -4.72 5.92 0.96
N HIS A 215 -4.56 4.64 1.28
CA HIS A 215 -5.44 3.59 0.79
C HIS A 215 -6.54 3.29 1.82
N VAL A 216 -7.80 3.40 1.40
CA VAL A 216 -8.97 3.05 2.22
C VAL A 216 -9.93 2.22 1.36
N CYS A 217 -10.12 0.94 1.74
CA CYS A 217 -11.01 0.02 1.03
C CYS A 217 -12.36 -0.13 1.72
N GLY A 218 -13.36 -0.67 1.01
CA GLY A 218 -14.74 -0.82 1.50
C GLY A 218 -15.68 0.29 1.04
N ASP A 219 -16.81 0.41 1.74
CA ASP A 219 -17.83 1.43 1.47
C ASP A 219 -17.39 2.79 2.01
N LEU A 220 -17.44 3.81 1.17
CA LEU A 220 -16.96 5.15 1.49
C LEU A 220 -18.09 6.17 1.66
N GLU A 221 -19.37 5.76 1.61
CA GLU A 221 -20.53 6.67 1.66
C GLU A 221 -20.44 7.71 2.80
N ASP A 222 -20.03 7.27 3.98
CA ASP A 222 -20.00 8.12 5.19
C ASP A 222 -18.67 8.84 5.43
N VAL A 223 -17.58 8.48 4.73
CA VAL A 223 -16.22 8.97 5.05
C VAL A 223 -15.52 9.68 3.89
N LEU A 224 -16.01 9.57 2.65
CA LEU A 224 -15.28 10.06 1.47
C LEU A 224 -15.09 11.59 1.49
N GLU A 225 -16.09 12.36 1.96
CA GLU A 225 -15.97 13.81 2.07
C GLU A 225 -14.84 14.20 3.04
N ASP A 226 -14.77 13.56 4.21
CA ASP A 226 -13.72 13.81 5.19
C ASP A 226 -12.34 13.39 4.67
N LEU A 227 -12.25 12.26 3.94
CA LEU A 227 -11.00 11.76 3.35
C LEU A 227 -10.39 12.76 2.35
N LEU A 228 -11.20 13.54 1.64
CA LEU A 228 -10.71 14.60 0.74
C LEU A 228 -9.98 15.73 1.49
N GLU A 229 -10.23 15.87 2.79
CA GLU A 229 -9.62 16.89 3.64
C GLU A 229 -8.34 16.42 4.35
N PHE A 230 -7.90 15.17 4.16
CA PHE A 230 -6.67 14.65 4.75
C PHE A 230 -5.45 15.29 4.08
N ASP A 231 -4.39 15.58 4.84
CA ASP A 231 -3.14 16.12 4.30
C ASP A 231 -2.29 15.03 3.63
N VAL A 232 -2.78 14.51 2.51
CA VAL A 232 -2.14 13.53 1.63
C VAL A 232 -2.37 13.94 0.18
N GLU A 233 -1.49 13.54 -0.73
CA GLU A 233 -1.56 13.93 -2.14
C GLU A 233 -2.43 12.97 -2.97
N ILE A 234 -2.36 11.67 -2.68
CA ILE A 234 -3.03 10.63 -3.46
C ILE A 234 -3.98 9.85 -2.55
N LEU A 235 -5.23 9.72 -2.98
CA LEU A 235 -6.25 8.89 -2.33
C LEU A 235 -6.53 7.67 -3.19
N ASP A 236 -6.36 6.48 -2.63
CA ASP A 236 -6.53 5.20 -3.31
C ASP A 236 -7.75 4.45 -2.77
N PHE A 237 -8.73 4.21 -3.65
CA PHE A 237 -10.04 3.70 -3.30
C PHE A 237 -10.50 2.54 -4.19
N GLU A 238 -11.27 1.64 -3.59
CA GLU A 238 -11.96 0.54 -4.28
C GLU A 238 -13.16 1.06 -5.07
N PHE A 239 -13.16 0.94 -6.40
CA PHE A 239 -14.30 1.33 -7.25
C PHE A 239 -14.89 0.17 -8.04
N ARG A 240 -14.08 -0.82 -8.43
CA ARG A 240 -14.58 -1.91 -9.28
C ARG A 240 -15.44 -2.88 -8.48
N GLY A 241 -14.98 -3.26 -7.29
CA GLY A 241 -15.71 -4.06 -6.32
C GLY A 241 -16.80 -3.27 -5.58
N MET A 242 -16.66 -1.94 -5.48
CA MET A 242 -17.62 -1.04 -4.82
C MET A 242 -18.07 0.11 -5.73
N PRO A 243 -18.89 -0.16 -6.76
CA PRO A 243 -19.32 0.87 -7.72
C PRO A 243 -20.15 2.01 -7.12
N GLU A 244 -20.70 1.83 -5.91
CA GLU A 244 -21.38 2.90 -5.17
C GLU A 244 -20.42 4.03 -4.76
N ASN A 245 -19.12 3.73 -4.56
CA ASN A 245 -18.10 4.74 -4.26
C ASN A 245 -17.97 5.78 -5.38
N ILE A 246 -18.24 5.41 -6.65
CA ILE A 246 -18.27 6.36 -7.77
C ILE A 246 -19.41 7.38 -7.59
N LYS A 247 -20.57 6.94 -7.10
CA LYS A 247 -21.70 7.85 -6.84
C LYS A 247 -21.39 8.77 -5.67
N THR A 248 -20.77 8.25 -4.62
CA THR A 248 -20.31 9.04 -3.46
C THR A 248 -19.30 10.08 -3.91
N LEU A 249 -18.25 9.68 -4.63
CA LEU A 249 -17.26 10.59 -5.21
C LEU A 249 -17.94 11.69 -6.02
N LYS A 250 -18.88 11.36 -6.91
CA LYS A 250 -19.60 12.36 -7.70
C LYS A 250 -20.36 13.39 -6.87
N LYS A 251 -20.89 13.01 -5.70
CA LYS A 251 -21.64 13.91 -4.82
C LYS A 251 -20.73 14.93 -4.12
N VAL A 252 -19.56 14.49 -3.68
CA VAL A 252 -18.69 15.27 -2.78
C VAL A 252 -17.45 15.84 -3.46
N TRP A 253 -17.13 15.40 -4.68
CA TRP A 253 -15.94 15.84 -5.40
C TRP A 253 -15.95 17.36 -5.64
N ASN A 254 -14.88 18.01 -5.20
CA ASN A 254 -14.64 19.43 -5.39
C ASN A 254 -13.54 19.63 -6.43
N LYS A 255 -13.87 20.25 -7.58
CA LYS A 255 -12.90 20.50 -8.67
C LYS A 255 -11.73 21.42 -8.30
N ASN A 256 -11.79 22.10 -7.15
CA ASN A 256 -10.70 22.93 -6.65
C ASN A 256 -9.73 22.15 -5.74
N THR A 257 -10.00 20.87 -5.47
CA THR A 257 -9.09 20.02 -4.71
C THR A 257 -7.79 19.78 -5.48
N ASP A 258 -6.69 19.59 -4.75
CA ASP A 258 -5.38 19.21 -5.28
C ASP A 258 -5.12 17.70 -5.22
N LYS A 259 -6.08 16.94 -4.70
CA LYS A 259 -6.01 15.49 -4.53
C LYS A 259 -5.98 14.79 -5.89
N ILE A 260 -5.17 13.73 -5.96
CA ILE A 260 -5.17 12.77 -7.06
C ILE A 260 -5.93 11.52 -6.61
N ILE A 261 -6.85 11.03 -7.43
CA ILE A 261 -7.54 9.76 -7.16
C ILE A 261 -6.82 8.60 -7.87
N SER A 262 -6.29 7.64 -7.10
CA SER A 262 -5.93 6.31 -7.61
C SER A 262 -7.20 5.47 -7.73
N ILE A 263 -7.36 4.85 -8.89
CA ILE A 263 -8.59 4.16 -9.27
C ILE A 263 -8.38 2.66 -9.13
N GLY A 264 -8.82 2.11 -7.99
CA GLY A 264 -9.07 0.69 -7.82
C GLY A 264 -10.08 0.21 -8.87
N CYS A 265 -9.58 -0.40 -9.92
CA CYS A 265 -10.36 -0.74 -11.12
C CYS A 265 -10.36 -2.25 -11.43
N ILE A 266 -9.62 -3.05 -10.67
CA ILE A 266 -9.59 -4.52 -10.77
C ILE A 266 -10.13 -5.11 -9.48
N ASP A 267 -11.18 -5.94 -9.56
CA ASP A 267 -11.82 -6.52 -8.38
C ASP A 267 -10.95 -7.66 -7.80
N THR A 268 -10.33 -7.41 -6.65
CA THR A 268 -9.46 -8.40 -5.98
C THR A 268 -10.23 -9.47 -5.20
N LYS A 269 -11.56 -9.35 -5.07
CA LYS A 269 -12.42 -10.37 -4.47
C LYS A 269 -12.85 -11.43 -5.50
N LEU A 270 -12.73 -11.11 -6.80
CA LEU A 270 -12.94 -12.08 -7.88
C LEU A 270 -11.69 -12.94 -8.09
N HIS A 271 -11.85 -14.25 -7.99
CA HIS A 271 -10.83 -15.26 -8.30
C HIS A 271 -10.71 -15.57 -9.80
N GLU A 272 -11.08 -14.60 -10.63
CA GLU A 272 -10.97 -14.63 -12.08
C GLU A 272 -10.59 -13.23 -12.60
N VAL A 273 -10.17 -13.15 -13.85
CA VAL A 273 -9.75 -11.88 -14.47
C VAL A 273 -10.97 -11.05 -14.84
N ASP A 274 -10.94 -9.76 -14.51
CA ASP A 274 -11.99 -8.81 -14.87
C ASP A 274 -12.16 -8.68 -16.39
N ASN A 275 -13.38 -8.35 -16.82
CA ASN A 275 -13.59 -7.96 -18.21
C ASN A 275 -12.99 -6.57 -18.47
N ILE A 276 -12.08 -6.45 -19.44
CA ILE A 276 -11.42 -5.19 -19.78
C ILE A 276 -12.40 -4.03 -20.03
N LYS A 277 -13.59 -4.31 -20.61
CA LYS A 277 -14.59 -3.26 -20.88
C LYS A 277 -15.19 -2.70 -19.60
N ASP A 278 -15.36 -3.52 -18.58
CA ASP A 278 -15.89 -3.10 -17.28
C ASP A 278 -14.84 -2.30 -16.49
N VAL A 279 -13.58 -2.71 -16.58
CA VAL A 279 -12.44 -1.97 -16.01
C VAL A 279 -12.33 -0.59 -16.66
N VAL A 280 -12.26 -0.52 -18.00
CA VAL A 280 -12.20 0.73 -18.77
C VAL A 280 -13.41 1.62 -18.46
N LYS A 281 -14.60 1.04 -18.32
CA LYS A 281 -15.81 1.79 -17.93
C LYS A 281 -15.65 2.41 -16.54
N THR A 282 -15.16 1.66 -15.56
CA THR A 282 -14.91 2.14 -14.20
C THR A 282 -13.95 3.32 -14.21
N VAL A 283 -12.82 3.18 -14.92
CA VAL A 283 -11.83 4.26 -15.06
C VAL A 283 -12.45 5.51 -15.69
N LYS A 284 -13.22 5.37 -16.79
CA LYS A 284 -13.92 6.51 -17.42
C LYS A 284 -14.86 7.23 -16.46
N GLN A 285 -15.65 6.48 -15.70
CA GLN A 285 -16.62 7.08 -14.79
C GLN A 285 -15.96 7.93 -13.71
N VAL A 286 -14.80 7.50 -13.19
CA VAL A 286 -14.05 8.28 -12.20
C VAL A 286 -13.36 9.47 -12.86
N VAL A 287 -12.71 9.29 -14.01
CA VAL A 287 -12.06 10.39 -14.76
C VAL A 287 -13.06 11.48 -15.17
N ASP A 288 -14.28 11.11 -15.58
CA ASP A 288 -15.34 12.08 -15.92
C ASP A 288 -15.76 12.94 -14.71
N ILE A 289 -15.56 12.46 -13.48
CA ILE A 289 -15.81 13.20 -12.24
C ILE A 289 -14.62 14.09 -11.90
N THR A 290 -13.41 13.52 -11.92
CA THR A 290 -12.19 14.20 -11.44
C THR A 290 -11.62 15.20 -12.44
N ASP A 291 -11.87 15.02 -13.74
CA ASP A 291 -11.26 15.78 -14.85
C ASP A 291 -9.72 15.68 -14.86
N GLU A 292 -9.18 14.60 -14.29
CA GLU A 292 -7.75 14.35 -14.19
C GLU A 292 -7.15 13.87 -15.52
N LYS A 293 -5.99 14.43 -15.88
CA LYS A 293 -5.24 14.05 -17.07
C LYS A 293 -4.20 12.95 -16.80
N ASN A 294 -3.71 12.90 -15.56
CA ASN A 294 -2.77 11.93 -15.04
C ASN A 294 -3.55 10.94 -14.19
N VAL A 295 -3.82 9.77 -14.74
CA VAL A 295 -4.72 8.79 -14.13
C VAL A 295 -3.87 7.69 -13.52
N ILE A 296 -4.03 7.43 -12.23
CA ILE A 296 -3.41 6.27 -11.58
C ILE A 296 -4.45 5.16 -11.52
N ILE A 297 -4.09 3.97 -11.99
CA ILE A 297 -4.94 2.78 -11.93
C ILE A 297 -4.23 1.63 -11.23
N ASP A 298 -5.00 0.87 -10.46
CA ASP A 298 -4.52 -0.26 -9.68
C ASP A 298 -5.66 -1.23 -9.32
N PRO A 299 -5.36 -2.37 -8.68
CA PRO A 299 -6.40 -3.23 -8.14
C PRO A 299 -7.09 -2.59 -6.93
N ASP A 300 -8.32 -3.01 -6.64
CA ASP A 300 -9.11 -2.49 -5.51
C ASP A 300 -8.44 -2.66 -4.14
N CYS A 301 -7.58 -3.67 -3.98
CA CYS A 301 -6.85 -3.91 -2.74
C CYS A 301 -5.56 -4.74 -2.99
N GLY A 302 -4.91 -5.17 -1.91
CA GLY A 302 -3.84 -6.15 -1.97
C GLY A 302 -4.32 -7.49 -2.54
N MET A 303 -3.49 -8.13 -3.36
CA MET A 303 -3.83 -9.37 -4.07
C MET A 303 -3.43 -10.64 -3.33
N ARG A 304 -2.91 -10.57 -2.09
CA ARG A 304 -2.37 -11.73 -1.35
C ARG A 304 -3.27 -12.97 -1.32
N MET A 305 -4.59 -12.78 -1.29
CA MET A 305 -5.57 -13.87 -1.20
C MET A 305 -5.89 -14.56 -2.53
N LEU A 306 -5.37 -14.04 -3.65
CA LEU A 306 -5.58 -14.62 -4.97
C LEU A 306 -4.58 -15.75 -5.25
N ASP A 307 -4.95 -16.63 -6.18
CA ASP A 307 -3.99 -17.52 -6.82
C ASP A 307 -2.96 -16.68 -7.60
N LYS A 308 -1.69 -17.10 -7.55
CA LYS A 308 -0.58 -16.41 -8.20
C LYS A 308 -0.83 -16.16 -9.69
N LYS A 309 -1.40 -17.14 -10.40
CA LYS A 309 -1.68 -17.04 -11.82
C LYS A 309 -2.76 -15.98 -12.10
N ILE A 310 -3.82 -15.96 -11.29
CA ILE A 310 -4.88 -14.95 -11.42
C ILE A 310 -4.33 -13.55 -11.14
N ALA A 311 -3.47 -13.39 -10.13
CA ALA A 311 -2.84 -12.11 -9.84
C ALA A 311 -1.94 -11.64 -10.99
N GLN A 312 -1.19 -12.55 -11.64
CA GLN A 312 -0.40 -12.24 -12.83
C GLN A 312 -1.28 -11.83 -14.03
N GLU A 313 -2.40 -12.52 -14.25
CA GLU A 313 -3.34 -12.16 -15.32
C GLU A 313 -4.00 -10.80 -15.07
N LYS A 314 -4.32 -10.46 -13.80
CA LYS A 314 -4.80 -9.13 -13.41
C LYS A 314 -3.74 -8.03 -13.62
N LEU A 315 -2.47 -8.29 -13.31
CA LEU A 315 -1.37 -7.37 -13.66
C LEU A 315 -1.24 -7.18 -15.18
N SER A 316 -1.39 -8.26 -15.95
CA SER A 316 -1.39 -8.20 -17.41
C SER A 316 -2.51 -7.33 -17.96
N LEU A 317 -3.68 -7.35 -17.33
CA LEU A 317 -4.82 -6.51 -17.72
C LEU A 317 -4.54 -5.02 -17.48
N LEU A 318 -3.87 -4.65 -16.38
CA LEU A 318 -3.42 -3.28 -16.14
C LEU A 318 -2.42 -2.81 -17.20
N ASP A 319 -1.45 -3.66 -17.57
CA ASP A 319 -0.49 -3.38 -18.63
C ASP A 319 -1.16 -3.19 -20.00
N GLU A 320 -2.19 -3.99 -20.32
CA GLU A 320 -2.99 -3.86 -21.53
C GLU A 320 -3.72 -2.51 -21.58
N ILE A 321 -4.42 -2.14 -20.51
CA ILE A 321 -5.13 -0.86 -20.41
C ILE A 321 -4.18 0.32 -20.53
N LYS A 322 -3.01 0.25 -19.91
CA LYS A 322 -1.98 1.29 -20.02
C LYS A 322 -1.51 1.48 -21.47
N LYS A 323 -1.38 0.41 -22.24
CA LYS A 323 -0.93 0.45 -23.65
C LYS A 323 -2.01 0.93 -24.60
N GLU A 324 -3.24 0.48 -24.41
CA GLU A 324 -4.36 0.79 -25.30
C GLU A 324 -5.03 2.13 -24.95
N GLY A 325 -4.88 2.57 -23.70
CA GLY A 325 -5.56 3.73 -23.16
C GLY A 325 -7.00 3.43 -22.76
N VAL A 326 -7.67 4.49 -22.32
CA VAL A 326 -9.07 4.50 -21.87
C VAL A 326 -9.86 5.40 -22.81
#